data_AF-A0A1Q2CST5-F1
#
_entry.id   AF-A0A1Q2CST5-F1
#
_cell.length_a   1.000
_cell.length_b   1.000
_cell.length_c   1.000
_cell.angle_alpha   90.00
_cell.angle_beta   90.00
_cell.angle_gamma   90.00
#
_symmetry.space_group_name_H-M   'P 1'
#
loop_
_entity.id
_entity.type
_entity.pdbx_description
1 polymer ?
#
loop_
_entity_poly.entity_id
_entity_poly.type
_entity_poly.pdbx_seq_one_letter_code
_entity_poly.pdbx_strand_id
1 'polypeptide(L)'
;MPLAEPTDDLLVDALKGSVDAAMYWQEPDGDDLLCAIPAVRDGLARVADHLAGAPLLERWAGPMDPADQRSLVWEAQRYRQGTVDLRRWRSDALSSERRALKDRPARADANVSGNWWSCPPHELRRSTGSASDGLPLGVHLIEDALGWTEADATRLRIDPKARVLEIASADDWARLCRDHPLDVTASRRHDWYRATGRDGAWVVPDWCAVAERYDGVHLTIACYLEAATTAIPVDGDRASVIAGCDPDSTWWLNDSVVTPEGIERLRIEGD
;
A
#
# COMPACT_ATOMS: atom_id res chain seq x y z
N MET A 1 -16.64 -8.12 29.18
CA MET A 1 -17.21 -9.15 28.29
C MET A 1 -16.06 -9.84 27.57
N PRO A 2 -16.05 -11.18 27.43
CA PRO A 2 -15.02 -11.87 26.63
C PRO A 2 -15.07 -11.40 25.18
N LEU A 3 -13.91 -11.29 24.54
CA LEU A 3 -13.82 -11.00 23.11
C LEU A 3 -14.03 -12.29 22.33
N ALA A 4 -14.56 -12.19 21.12
CA ALA A 4 -14.71 -13.33 20.22
C ALA A 4 -13.33 -13.90 19.87
N GLU A 5 -13.28 -15.20 19.59
CA GLU A 5 -12.09 -15.82 19.04
C GLU A 5 -11.89 -15.32 17.60
N PRO A 6 -10.71 -14.78 17.24
CA PRO A 6 -10.45 -14.35 15.89
C PRO A 6 -10.39 -15.56 14.96
N THR A 7 -11.14 -15.49 13.86
CA THR A 7 -11.04 -16.44 12.76
C THR A 7 -10.41 -15.75 11.55
N ASP A 8 -9.86 -16.55 10.64
CA ASP A 8 -9.22 -16.02 9.44
C ASP A 8 -10.17 -15.16 8.60
N ASP A 9 -11.35 -15.72 8.29
CA ASP A 9 -12.38 -15.06 7.51
C ASP A 9 -12.79 -13.73 8.13
N LEU A 10 -13.03 -13.70 9.45
CA LEU A 10 -13.43 -12.48 10.14
C LEU A 10 -12.34 -11.40 10.09
N LEU A 11 -11.07 -11.82 10.18
CA LEU A 11 -9.95 -10.90 10.10
C LEU A 11 -9.76 -10.37 8.67
N VAL A 12 -9.87 -11.21 7.64
CA VAL A 12 -9.79 -10.80 6.25
C VAL A 12 -10.95 -9.86 5.89
N ASP A 13 -12.16 -10.15 6.35
CA ASP A 13 -13.34 -9.28 6.14
C ASP A 13 -13.15 -7.92 6.83
N ALA A 14 -12.65 -7.90 8.07
CA ALA A 14 -12.36 -6.65 8.78
C ALA A 14 -11.23 -5.85 8.12
N LEU A 15 -10.21 -6.53 7.59
CA LEU A 15 -9.12 -5.91 6.84
C LEU A 15 -9.63 -5.33 5.52
N LYS A 16 -10.48 -6.05 4.78
CA LYS A 16 -11.15 -5.54 3.58
C LYS A 16 -11.93 -4.26 3.88
N GLY A 17 -12.73 -4.24 4.95
CA GLY A 17 -13.44 -3.03 5.36
C GLY A 17 -12.50 -1.85 5.70
N SER A 18 -11.32 -2.13 6.24
CA SER A 18 -10.30 -1.09 6.50
C SER A 18 -9.65 -0.58 5.22
N VAL A 19 -9.40 -1.46 4.24
CA VAL A 19 -8.85 -1.12 2.92
C VAL A 19 -9.86 -0.30 2.09
N ASP A 20 -11.13 -0.68 2.10
CA ASP A 20 -12.21 0.03 1.39
C ASP A 20 -12.44 1.46 1.93
N ALA A 21 -12.11 1.69 3.21
CA ALA A 21 -12.21 2.99 3.87
C ALA A 21 -10.95 3.86 3.70
N ALA A 22 -9.85 3.35 3.13
CA ALA A 22 -8.59 4.07 3.02
C ALA A 22 -8.66 5.18 1.96
N MET A 23 -8.79 6.44 2.40
CA MET A 23 -9.02 7.57 1.51
C MET A 23 -7.94 8.66 1.67
N TYR A 24 -7.03 8.75 0.70
CA TYR A 24 -5.83 9.61 0.80
C TYR A 24 -6.02 11.05 0.30
N TRP A 25 -7.20 11.36 -0.25
CA TRP A 25 -7.51 12.63 -0.93
C TRP A 25 -8.64 13.42 -0.26
N GLN A 26 -9.06 13.05 0.95
CA GLN A 26 -10.10 13.73 1.70
C GLN A 26 -9.77 13.78 3.19
N GLU A 27 -10.56 14.55 3.95
CA GLU A 27 -10.50 14.53 5.40
C GLU A 27 -10.95 13.18 5.98
N PRO A 28 -10.48 12.82 7.20
CA PRO A 28 -10.96 11.64 7.91
C PRO A 28 -12.48 11.60 8.00
N ASP A 29 -13.06 10.43 7.81
CA ASP A 29 -14.50 10.27 7.78
C ASP A 29 -15.12 10.17 9.20
N GLY A 30 -16.42 9.88 9.26
CA GLY A 30 -17.12 9.79 10.55
C GLY A 30 -16.60 8.68 11.46
N ASP A 31 -16.20 7.54 10.89
CA ASP A 31 -15.70 6.39 11.63
C ASP A 31 -14.28 6.64 12.11
N ASP A 32 -13.43 7.27 11.28
CA ASP A 32 -12.10 7.74 11.70
C ASP A 32 -12.18 8.69 12.90
N LEU A 33 -13.07 9.69 12.80
CA LEU A 33 -13.27 10.68 13.86
C LEU A 33 -13.81 10.05 15.14
N LEU A 34 -14.69 9.05 15.03
CA LEU A 34 -15.20 8.29 16.17
C LEU A 34 -14.11 7.44 16.83
N CYS A 35 -13.33 6.71 16.03
CA CYS A 35 -12.21 5.88 16.50
C CYS A 35 -11.09 6.71 17.14
N ALA A 36 -10.92 7.98 16.74
CA ALA A 36 -9.96 8.91 17.34
C ALA A 36 -10.36 9.41 18.74
N ILE A 37 -11.62 9.26 19.16
CA ILE A 37 -12.06 9.67 20.50
C ILE A 37 -11.34 8.83 21.57
N PRO A 38 -10.70 9.43 22.59
CA PRO A 38 -9.90 8.69 23.57
C PRO A 38 -10.62 7.50 24.21
N ALA A 39 -11.90 7.66 24.57
CA ALA A 39 -12.69 6.59 25.17
C ALA A 39 -12.96 5.42 24.22
N VAL A 40 -13.11 5.69 22.91
CA VAL A 40 -13.28 4.65 21.89
C VAL A 40 -11.95 3.96 21.66
N ARG A 41 -10.86 4.74 21.50
CA ARG A 41 -9.50 4.23 21.34
C ARG A 41 -9.08 3.32 22.49
N ASP A 42 -9.35 3.70 23.74
CA ASP A 42 -9.05 2.86 24.92
C ASP A 42 -9.84 1.54 24.88
N GLY A 43 -11.08 1.57 24.38
CA GLY A 43 -11.88 0.38 24.15
C GLY A 43 -11.32 -0.53 23.05
N LEU A 44 -10.86 0.07 21.95
CA LEU A 44 -10.26 -0.61 20.80
C LEU A 44 -8.87 -1.16 21.12
N ALA A 45 -8.08 -0.51 21.97
CA ALA A 45 -6.75 -0.99 22.38
C ALA A 45 -6.84 -2.40 22.97
N ARG A 46 -7.87 -2.67 23.78
CA ARG A 46 -8.13 -4.01 24.31
C ARG A 46 -8.43 -5.06 23.22
N VAL A 47 -9.10 -4.66 22.14
CA VAL A 47 -9.35 -5.54 20.99
C VAL A 47 -8.05 -5.76 20.21
N ALA A 48 -7.29 -4.69 19.96
CA ALA A 48 -5.99 -4.77 19.29
C ALA A 48 -5.01 -5.69 20.04
N ASP A 49 -4.91 -5.58 21.37
CA ASP A 49 -4.06 -6.45 22.20
C ASP A 49 -4.47 -7.93 22.11
N HIS A 50 -5.78 -8.20 22.07
CA HIS A 50 -6.31 -9.57 21.91
C HIS A 50 -6.01 -10.14 20.53
N LEU A 51 -6.11 -9.32 19.48
CA LEU A 51 -5.78 -9.73 18.12
C LEU A 51 -4.27 -9.91 17.93
N ALA A 52 -3.45 -9.01 18.46
CA ALA A 52 -1.99 -9.06 18.35
C ALA A 52 -1.37 -10.33 18.97
N GLY A 53 -2.05 -10.96 19.93
CA GLY A 53 -1.66 -12.25 20.50
C GLY A 53 -2.11 -13.48 19.71
N ALA A 54 -2.88 -13.31 18.63
CA ALA A 54 -3.39 -14.42 17.84
C ALA A 54 -2.34 -14.90 16.82
N PRO A 55 -2.06 -16.22 16.74
CA PRO A 55 -1.12 -16.77 15.75
C PRO A 55 -1.47 -16.44 14.29
N LEU A 56 -2.74 -16.16 14.01
CA LEU A 56 -3.22 -15.74 12.69
C LEU A 56 -2.57 -14.44 12.20
N LEU A 57 -2.17 -13.54 13.10
CA LEU A 57 -1.52 -12.29 12.74
C LEU A 57 0.00 -12.41 12.57
N GLU A 58 0.62 -13.52 12.99
CA GLU A 58 2.05 -13.73 12.78
C GLU A 58 2.39 -13.72 11.28
N ARG A 59 1.52 -14.30 10.44
CA ARG A 59 1.68 -14.29 8.99
C ARG A 59 1.51 -12.90 8.38
N TRP A 60 0.69 -12.02 8.99
CA TRP A 60 0.44 -10.66 8.52
C TRP A 60 1.64 -9.73 8.73
N ALA A 61 2.49 -10.06 9.70
CA ALA A 61 3.77 -9.41 9.94
C ALA A 61 4.96 -10.15 9.29
N GLY A 62 4.71 -11.29 8.66
CA GLY A 62 5.74 -12.13 8.06
C GLY A 62 6.27 -11.54 6.74
N PRO A 63 7.49 -11.95 6.34
CA PRO A 63 7.99 -11.63 5.00
C PRO A 63 7.16 -12.31 3.93
N MET A 64 7.27 -11.85 2.69
CA MET A 64 6.66 -12.54 1.56
C MET A 64 7.20 -13.98 1.42
N ASP A 65 6.31 -14.95 1.20
CA ASP A 65 6.69 -16.33 0.87
C ASP A 65 6.93 -16.48 -0.66
N PRO A 66 8.17 -16.72 -1.12
CA PRO A 66 8.47 -16.87 -2.54
C PRO A 66 7.80 -18.09 -3.21
N ALA A 67 7.34 -19.07 -2.42
CA ALA A 67 6.62 -20.25 -2.92
C ALA A 67 5.12 -19.99 -3.12
N ASP A 68 4.62 -18.89 -2.57
CA ASP A 68 3.22 -18.50 -2.60
C ASP A 68 3.06 -17.06 -3.08
N GLN A 69 3.24 -16.84 -4.37
CA GLN A 69 3.03 -15.54 -5.01
C GLN A 69 2.13 -15.68 -6.23
N ARG A 70 1.05 -14.90 -6.24
CA ARG A 70 0.10 -14.84 -7.36
C ARG A 70 -0.10 -13.40 -7.82
N SER A 71 0.01 -13.18 -9.12
CA SER A 71 -0.30 -11.91 -9.77
C SER A 71 -1.74 -11.91 -10.24
N LEU A 72 -2.46 -10.83 -9.96
CA LEU A 72 -3.85 -10.66 -10.38
C LEU A 72 -3.96 -9.70 -11.55
N VAL A 73 -4.71 -10.12 -12.57
CA VAL A 73 -5.07 -9.28 -13.71
C VAL A 73 -6.59 -9.23 -13.80
N TRP A 74 -7.16 -8.15 -13.30
CA TRP A 74 -8.59 -7.87 -13.44
C TRP A 74 -8.92 -7.61 -14.90
N GLU A 75 -10.04 -8.16 -15.38
CA GLU A 75 -10.47 -7.96 -16.77
C GLU A 75 -10.50 -6.46 -17.13
N ALA A 76 -11.05 -5.65 -16.22
CA ALA A 76 -11.16 -4.20 -16.34
C ALA A 76 -9.81 -3.46 -16.37
N GLN A 77 -8.70 -4.10 -15.98
CA GLN A 77 -7.37 -3.48 -15.88
C GLN A 77 -6.35 -4.05 -16.87
N ARG A 78 -6.73 -5.00 -17.75
CA ARG A 78 -5.81 -5.66 -18.69
C ARG A 78 -4.97 -4.70 -19.54
N TYR A 79 -5.45 -3.49 -19.82
CA TYR A 79 -4.73 -2.49 -20.61
C TYR A 79 -3.61 -1.75 -19.86
N ARG A 80 -3.52 -1.91 -18.54
CA ARG A 80 -2.52 -1.21 -17.69
C ARG A 80 -1.22 -1.98 -17.51
N GLN A 81 -1.14 -3.22 -17.98
CA GLN A 81 0.07 -4.02 -17.83
C GLN A 81 1.09 -3.67 -18.92
N GLY A 82 2.31 -3.36 -18.48
CA GLY A 82 3.41 -3.06 -19.39
C GLY A 82 4.74 -2.96 -18.68
N THR A 83 5.81 -2.86 -19.47
CA THR A 83 7.14 -2.59 -18.93
C THR A 83 7.21 -1.12 -18.48
N VAL A 84 7.49 -0.89 -17.20
CA VAL A 84 7.65 0.46 -16.66
C VAL A 84 9.10 0.90 -16.79
N ASP A 85 9.31 2.06 -17.42
CA ASP A 85 10.60 2.74 -17.35
C ASP A 85 10.62 3.62 -16.08
N LEU A 86 11.27 3.13 -15.03
CA LEU A 86 11.39 3.85 -13.77
C LEU A 86 12.19 5.17 -13.89
N ARG A 87 13.07 5.31 -14.89
CA ARG A 87 13.77 6.58 -15.15
C ARG A 87 12.80 7.61 -15.71
N ARG A 88 11.92 7.18 -16.60
CA ARG A 88 10.83 8.02 -17.11
C ARG A 88 9.88 8.41 -15.99
N TRP A 89 9.45 7.46 -15.16
CA TRP A 89 8.63 7.74 -13.98
C TRP A 89 9.26 8.81 -13.07
N ARG A 90 10.55 8.68 -12.74
CA ARG A 90 11.28 9.68 -11.94
C ARG A 90 11.26 11.05 -12.61
N SER A 91 11.53 11.11 -13.92
CA SER A 91 11.51 12.36 -14.68
C SER A 91 10.13 13.03 -14.67
N ASP A 92 9.07 12.24 -14.80
CA ASP A 92 7.69 12.73 -14.79
C ASP A 92 7.29 13.22 -13.39
N ALA A 93 7.70 12.52 -12.32
CA ALA A 93 7.50 12.93 -10.94
C ALA A 93 8.20 14.28 -10.63
N LEU A 94 9.47 14.43 -11.01
CA LEU A 94 10.23 15.69 -10.85
C LEU A 94 9.60 16.84 -11.64
N SER A 95 9.08 16.56 -12.84
CA SER A 95 8.41 17.55 -13.68
C SER A 95 7.05 17.97 -13.10
N SER A 96 6.31 17.02 -12.51
CA SER A 96 5.07 17.28 -11.79
C SER A 96 5.31 18.15 -10.56
N GLU A 97 6.35 17.86 -9.77
CA GLU A 97 6.73 18.64 -8.59
C GLU A 97 7.09 20.08 -8.95
N ARG A 98 7.93 20.28 -9.98
CA ARG A 98 8.28 21.63 -10.47
C ARG A 98 7.07 22.43 -10.93
N ARG A 99 6.11 21.77 -11.59
CA ARG A 99 4.86 22.40 -12.02
C ARG A 99 3.99 22.76 -10.82
N ALA A 100 3.86 21.84 -9.87
CA ALA A 100 3.10 22.04 -8.64
C ALA A 100 3.62 23.25 -7.85
N LEU A 101 4.95 23.39 -7.70
CA LEU A 101 5.59 24.54 -7.04
C LEU A 101 5.25 25.88 -7.71
N LYS A 102 5.06 25.89 -9.02
CA LYS A 102 4.77 27.10 -9.80
C LYS A 102 3.27 27.45 -9.79
N ASP A 103 2.43 26.44 -9.96
CA ASP A 103 1.04 26.63 -10.36
C ASP A 103 0.05 26.44 -9.20
N ARG A 104 0.44 25.79 -8.09
CA ARG A 104 -0.48 25.49 -6.98
C ARG A 104 -0.57 26.61 -5.93
N PRO A 105 -1.73 26.76 -5.27
CA PRO A 105 -1.91 27.74 -4.20
C PRO A 105 -0.97 27.50 -3.02
N ALA A 106 -0.54 28.59 -2.36
CA ALA A 106 0.32 28.54 -1.18
C ALA A 106 -0.40 28.05 0.10
N ARG A 107 -1.73 28.02 0.13
CA ARG A 107 -2.48 27.47 1.26
C ARG A 107 -2.64 25.96 1.11
N ALA A 108 -2.29 25.20 2.15
CA ALA A 108 -2.39 23.75 2.14
C ALA A 108 -3.85 23.26 1.99
N ASP A 109 -4.80 23.99 2.58
CA ASP A 109 -6.25 23.69 2.56
C ASP A 109 -6.97 24.04 1.25
N ALA A 110 -6.25 24.48 0.21
CA ALA A 110 -6.85 24.70 -1.10
C ALA A 110 -7.37 23.37 -1.69
N ASN A 111 -8.57 23.40 -2.28
CA ASN A 111 -9.18 22.23 -2.92
C ASN A 111 -8.49 21.92 -4.27
N VAL A 112 -7.32 21.29 -4.17
CA VAL A 112 -6.53 20.81 -5.30
C VAL A 112 -6.26 19.34 -5.04
N SER A 113 -6.51 18.51 -6.04
CA SER A 113 -6.20 17.08 -5.98
C SER A 113 -5.39 16.66 -7.21
N GLY A 114 -4.94 15.41 -7.25
CA GLY A 114 -4.23 14.84 -8.38
C GLY A 114 -3.55 13.54 -8.01
N ASN A 115 -2.25 13.46 -8.29
CA ASN A 115 -1.44 12.31 -7.89
C ASN A 115 -1.12 12.38 -6.40
N TRP A 116 -1.69 11.47 -5.62
CA TRP A 116 -1.47 11.31 -4.17
C TRP A 116 -0.71 10.03 -3.83
N TRP A 117 -0.38 9.21 -4.83
CA TRP A 117 0.29 7.92 -4.65
C TRP A 117 1.75 8.10 -4.20
N SER A 118 2.18 7.24 -3.28
CA SER A 118 3.59 7.06 -2.88
C SER A 118 4.18 5.71 -3.30
N CYS A 119 3.32 4.75 -3.62
CA CYS A 119 3.69 3.39 -4.00
C CYS A 119 4.37 3.32 -5.37
N PRO A 120 5.00 2.19 -5.71
CA PRO A 120 5.57 2.00 -7.04
C PRO A 120 4.51 2.16 -8.15
N PRO A 121 4.90 2.46 -9.40
CA PRO A 121 3.94 2.66 -10.48
C PRO A 121 3.04 1.44 -10.70
N HIS A 122 1.71 1.63 -10.67
CA HIS A 122 0.68 0.57 -10.77
C HIS A 122 0.79 -0.34 -12.01
N GLU A 123 1.50 0.11 -13.04
CA GLU A 123 1.78 -0.66 -14.26
C GLU A 123 2.83 -1.76 -14.04
N LEU A 124 3.62 -1.69 -12.97
CA LEU A 124 4.54 -2.75 -12.57
C LEU A 124 3.78 -4.03 -12.24
N ARG A 125 4.44 -5.18 -12.45
CA ARG A 125 3.90 -6.46 -11.98
C ARG A 125 3.81 -6.43 -10.47
N ARG A 126 2.64 -6.83 -9.97
CA ARG A 126 2.36 -7.06 -8.55
C ARG A 126 2.02 -8.51 -8.28
N SER A 127 2.35 -8.98 -7.09
CA SER A 127 1.86 -10.25 -6.55
C SER A 127 1.53 -10.14 -5.08
N THR A 128 0.83 -11.15 -4.57
CA THR A 128 0.37 -11.27 -3.19
C THR A 128 0.35 -12.75 -2.83
N GLY A 129 0.40 -13.06 -1.53
CA GLY A 129 0.22 -14.40 -0.99
C GLY A 129 -1.24 -14.84 -0.96
N SER A 130 -1.47 -16.02 -0.38
CA SER A 130 -2.79 -16.60 -0.19
C SER A 130 -3.45 -16.20 1.13
N ALA A 131 -4.77 -16.04 1.10
CA ALA A 131 -5.60 -16.14 2.29
C ALA A 131 -5.76 -17.62 2.70
N SER A 132 -6.35 -17.89 3.87
CA SER A 132 -6.50 -19.29 4.34
C SER A 132 -7.46 -20.14 3.50
N ASP A 133 -8.37 -19.51 2.77
CA ASP A 133 -9.29 -20.16 1.83
C ASP A 133 -8.60 -20.62 0.53
N GLY A 134 -7.32 -20.25 0.36
CA GLY A 134 -6.51 -20.57 -0.80
C GLY A 134 -6.67 -19.60 -1.96
N LEU A 135 -7.46 -18.53 -1.85
CA LEU A 135 -7.49 -17.43 -2.82
C LEU A 135 -6.35 -16.44 -2.57
N PRO A 136 -5.86 -15.71 -3.58
CA PRO A 136 -4.88 -14.65 -3.37
C PRO A 136 -5.48 -13.52 -2.51
N LEU A 137 -4.75 -13.00 -1.51
CA LEU A 137 -5.24 -11.93 -0.63
C LEU A 137 -5.67 -10.68 -1.41
N GLY A 138 -4.94 -10.32 -2.46
CA GLY A 138 -5.30 -9.22 -3.36
C GLY A 138 -6.61 -9.41 -4.15
N VAL A 139 -7.34 -10.52 -3.99
CA VAL A 139 -8.75 -10.61 -4.42
C VAL A 139 -9.67 -9.83 -3.47
N HIS A 140 -9.34 -9.85 -2.18
CA HIS A 140 -10.11 -9.21 -1.11
C HIS A 140 -9.61 -7.80 -0.79
N LEU A 141 -8.32 -7.55 -1.02
CA LEU A 141 -7.61 -6.37 -0.51
C LEU A 141 -7.14 -5.47 -1.66
N ILE A 142 -8.07 -4.77 -2.28
CA ILE A 142 -7.77 -3.81 -3.35
C ILE A 142 -8.28 -2.44 -2.94
N GLU A 143 -7.37 -1.48 -2.85
CA GLU A 143 -7.77 -0.08 -2.73
C GLU A 143 -8.53 0.35 -4.00
N ASP A 144 -9.66 1.05 -3.83
CA ASP A 144 -10.50 1.58 -4.92
C ASP A 144 -11.13 0.51 -5.85
N ALA A 145 -11.50 -0.66 -5.32
CA ALA A 145 -12.19 -1.67 -6.11
C ALA A 145 -13.54 -1.17 -6.68
N LEU A 146 -13.71 -1.23 -8.01
CA LEU A 146 -14.95 -0.80 -8.70
C LEU A 146 -15.88 -1.98 -9.03
N GLY A 147 -16.16 -2.84 -8.05
CA GLY A 147 -17.08 -3.98 -8.22
C GLY A 147 -16.58 -5.03 -9.24
N TRP A 148 -15.26 -5.21 -9.33
CA TRP A 148 -14.69 -6.20 -10.25
C TRP A 148 -14.94 -7.62 -9.73
N THR A 149 -15.43 -8.49 -10.60
CA THR A 149 -15.85 -9.86 -10.24
C THR A 149 -15.07 -10.95 -10.97
N GLU A 150 -14.18 -10.58 -11.90
CA GLU A 150 -13.37 -11.52 -12.66
C GLU A 150 -11.91 -11.08 -12.74
N ALA A 151 -11.02 -11.99 -12.35
CA ALA A 151 -9.57 -11.81 -12.41
C ALA A 151 -8.88 -13.07 -12.96
N ASP A 152 -7.82 -12.88 -13.73
CA ASP A 152 -6.86 -13.96 -13.98
C ASP A 152 -5.80 -13.94 -12.88
N ALA A 153 -5.68 -15.03 -12.13
CA ALA A 153 -4.62 -15.27 -11.17
C ALA A 153 -3.51 -16.09 -11.82
N THR A 154 -2.31 -15.53 -11.85
CA THR A 154 -1.13 -16.16 -12.42
C THR A 154 -0.14 -16.45 -11.31
N ARG A 155 0.20 -17.72 -11.08
CA ARG A 155 1.25 -18.05 -10.10
C ARG A 155 2.60 -17.56 -10.64
N LEU A 156 3.43 -17.03 -9.75
CA LEU A 156 4.76 -16.56 -10.09
C LEU A 156 5.79 -17.48 -9.43
N ARG A 157 6.77 -17.94 -10.22
CA ARG A 157 8.01 -18.49 -9.68
C ARG A 157 9.03 -17.37 -9.57
N ILE A 158 9.54 -17.16 -8.36
CA ILE A 158 10.52 -16.13 -8.05
C ILE A 158 11.93 -16.72 -8.18
N ASP A 159 12.86 -15.98 -8.79
CA ASP A 159 14.28 -16.34 -8.78
C ASP A 159 14.77 -16.35 -7.32
N PRO A 160 15.36 -17.45 -6.81
CA PRO A 160 15.92 -17.50 -5.46
C PRO A 160 16.99 -16.44 -5.14
N LYS A 161 17.53 -15.77 -6.16
CA LYS A 161 18.48 -14.67 -6.03
C LYS A 161 17.83 -13.29 -6.02
N ALA A 162 16.51 -13.20 -6.20
CA ALA A 162 15.79 -11.94 -6.15
C ALA A 162 16.00 -11.26 -4.79
N ARG A 163 16.33 -9.97 -4.81
CA ARG A 163 16.49 -9.16 -3.60
C ARG A 163 15.18 -8.44 -3.32
N VAL A 164 14.39 -8.96 -2.40
CA VAL A 164 13.13 -8.34 -1.98
C VAL A 164 13.38 -7.47 -0.76
N LEU A 165 12.96 -6.20 -0.83
CA LEU A 165 12.91 -5.32 0.34
C LEU A 165 11.59 -5.53 1.07
N GLU A 166 11.68 -5.99 2.32
CA GLU A 166 10.53 -6.12 3.22
C GLU A 166 10.27 -4.80 3.94
N ILE A 167 9.04 -4.31 3.86
CA ILE A 167 8.54 -3.15 4.62
C ILE A 167 7.58 -3.69 5.68
N ALA A 168 8.12 -3.91 6.87
CA ALA A 168 7.43 -4.55 7.99
C ALA A 168 6.91 -3.55 9.04
N SER A 169 7.28 -2.27 8.92
CA SER A 169 6.91 -1.23 9.88
C SER A 169 6.94 0.18 9.28
N ALA A 170 6.31 1.13 9.98
CA ALA A 170 6.44 2.56 9.67
C ALA A 170 7.90 3.03 9.65
N ASP A 171 8.73 2.48 10.54
CA ASP A 171 10.17 2.78 10.62
C ASP A 171 10.95 2.27 9.41
N ASP A 172 10.59 1.10 8.85
CA ASP A 172 11.18 0.60 7.62
C ASP A 172 10.85 1.50 6.43
N TRP A 173 9.60 1.95 6.34
CA TRP A 173 9.17 2.92 5.33
C TRP A 173 9.91 4.26 5.48
N ALA A 174 10.00 4.78 6.72
CA ALA A 174 10.73 6.00 7.01
C ALA A 174 12.21 5.90 6.62
N ARG A 175 12.86 4.77 6.91
CA ARG A 175 14.24 4.48 6.50
C ARG A 175 14.37 4.45 4.98
N LEU A 176 13.45 3.79 4.28
CA LEU A 176 13.43 3.74 2.82
C LEU A 176 13.35 5.15 2.20
N CYS A 177 12.44 5.99 2.71
CA CYS A 177 12.31 7.39 2.29
C CYS A 177 13.56 8.21 2.60
N ARG A 178 14.25 7.93 3.71
CA ARG A 178 15.49 8.64 4.08
C ARG A 178 16.66 8.27 3.18
N ASP A 179 16.78 6.99 2.84
CA ASP A 179 17.88 6.45 2.03
C ASP A 179 17.71 6.72 0.53
N HIS A 180 16.46 6.78 0.06
CA HIS A 180 16.09 7.00 -1.33
C HIS A 180 15.02 8.10 -1.47
N PRO A 181 15.29 9.37 -1.11
CA PRO A 181 14.26 10.40 -1.09
C PRO A 181 13.94 10.94 -2.49
N LEU A 182 12.65 11.04 -2.80
CA LEU A 182 12.12 11.86 -3.87
C LEU A 182 11.17 12.92 -3.30
N ASP A 183 11.47 14.20 -3.51
CA ASP A 183 10.64 15.31 -3.04
C ASP A 183 9.31 15.36 -3.81
N VAL A 184 8.21 15.37 -3.06
CA VAL A 184 6.85 15.47 -3.59
C VAL A 184 6.03 16.53 -2.85
N THR A 185 6.71 17.47 -2.19
CA THR A 185 6.13 18.43 -1.26
C THR A 185 4.96 19.17 -1.87
N ALA A 186 5.16 19.89 -2.98
CA ALA A 186 4.10 20.66 -3.59
C ALA A 186 3.06 19.79 -4.31
N SER A 187 3.50 18.69 -4.92
CA SER A 187 2.65 17.81 -5.73
C SER A 187 1.70 16.94 -4.93
N ARG A 188 2.00 16.64 -3.65
CA ARG A 188 1.13 15.84 -2.75
C ARG A 188 0.50 16.66 -1.63
N ARG A 189 0.97 17.90 -1.40
CA ARG A 189 0.60 18.75 -0.26
C ARG A 189 -0.87 18.72 0.10
N HIS A 190 -1.75 18.99 -0.87
CA HIS A 190 -3.16 19.26 -0.60
C HIS A 190 -3.94 17.99 -0.24
N ASP A 191 -3.72 16.89 -0.97
CA ASP A 191 -4.33 15.60 -0.64
C ASP A 191 -3.82 15.11 0.72
N TRP A 192 -2.51 15.12 0.94
CA TRP A 192 -1.93 14.63 2.19
C TRP A 192 -2.19 15.56 3.39
N TYR A 193 -2.34 16.87 3.17
CA TYR A 193 -2.79 17.79 4.21
C TYR A 193 -4.23 17.46 4.64
N ARG A 194 -5.13 17.13 3.71
CA ARG A 194 -6.50 16.75 4.04
C ARG A 194 -6.53 15.46 4.85
N ALA A 195 -5.79 14.45 4.43
CA ALA A 195 -5.74 13.15 5.11
C ALA A 195 -5.07 13.23 6.49
N THR A 196 -3.98 13.99 6.63
CA THR A 196 -3.12 13.93 7.83
C THR A 196 -3.15 15.18 8.71
N GLY A 197 -3.70 16.29 8.23
CA GLY A 197 -3.63 17.61 8.87
C GLY A 197 -2.23 18.25 8.87
N ARG A 198 -1.21 17.60 8.31
CA ARG A 198 0.17 18.08 8.35
C ARG A 198 0.49 18.97 7.15
N ASP A 199 1.04 20.15 7.43
CA ASP A 199 1.67 21.02 6.43
C ASP A 199 3.19 21.03 6.63
N GLY A 200 3.94 20.59 5.63
CA GLY A 200 5.40 20.48 5.71
C GLY A 200 6.02 19.77 4.52
N ALA A 201 7.32 19.49 4.59
CA ALA A 201 8.02 18.78 3.53
C ALA A 201 7.57 17.32 3.45
N TRP A 202 7.43 16.83 2.22
CA TRP A 202 6.97 15.47 1.92
C TRP A 202 7.94 14.77 0.97
N VAL A 203 8.23 13.51 1.28
CA VAL A 203 9.05 12.65 0.43
C VAL A 203 8.38 11.30 0.22
N VAL A 204 8.72 10.66 -0.89
CA VAL A 204 8.42 9.24 -1.17
C VAL A 204 9.70 8.52 -1.54
N PRO A 205 9.71 7.17 -1.55
CA PRO A 205 10.82 6.43 -2.10
C PRO A 205 11.01 6.75 -3.59
N ASP A 206 12.24 7.06 -3.97
CA ASP A 206 12.64 7.10 -5.37
C ASP A 206 12.76 5.68 -5.91
N TRP A 207 11.65 5.15 -6.46
CA TRP A 207 11.58 3.77 -6.94
C TRP A 207 12.64 3.42 -8.01
N CYS A 208 13.08 4.40 -8.79
CA CYS A 208 14.19 4.19 -9.73
C CYS A 208 15.53 3.96 -9.00
N ALA A 209 15.74 4.56 -7.83
CA ALA A 209 16.95 4.36 -7.03
C ALA A 209 16.85 3.05 -6.22
N VAL A 210 15.65 2.73 -5.73
CA VAL A 210 15.37 1.47 -5.04
C VAL A 210 15.63 0.28 -5.97
N ALA A 211 15.23 0.38 -7.25
CA ALA A 211 15.46 -0.65 -8.27
C ALA A 211 16.94 -0.94 -8.57
N GLU A 212 17.87 -0.06 -8.18
CA GLU A 212 19.31 -0.34 -8.30
C GLU A 212 19.77 -1.40 -7.29
N ARG A 213 19.04 -1.54 -6.18
CA ARG A 213 19.41 -2.39 -5.03
C ARG A 213 18.49 -3.58 -4.82
N TYR A 214 17.22 -3.45 -5.21
CA TYR A 214 16.20 -4.44 -4.98
C TYR A 214 15.45 -4.77 -6.26
N ASP A 215 15.05 -6.03 -6.37
CA ASP A 215 14.29 -6.56 -7.50
C ASP A 215 12.78 -6.52 -7.21
N GLY A 216 12.40 -6.52 -5.94
CA GLY A 216 11.02 -6.35 -5.49
C GLY A 216 10.92 -5.61 -4.15
N VAL A 217 9.74 -5.08 -3.86
CA VAL A 217 9.41 -4.40 -2.59
C VAL A 217 8.09 -4.97 -2.09
N HIS A 218 8.08 -5.53 -0.89
CA HIS A 218 6.91 -6.12 -0.27
C HIS A 218 6.43 -5.26 0.90
N LEU A 219 5.14 -4.94 0.92
CA LEU A 219 4.49 -4.27 2.05
C LEU A 219 3.68 -5.29 2.84
N THR A 220 4.08 -5.53 4.09
CA THR A 220 3.33 -6.41 4.99
C THR A 220 1.97 -5.83 5.36
N ILE A 221 1.00 -6.69 5.67
CA ILE A 221 -0.31 -6.28 6.19
C ILE A 221 -0.14 -5.51 7.52
N ALA A 222 0.78 -5.95 8.37
CA ALA A 222 1.07 -5.28 9.64
C ALA A 222 1.53 -3.83 9.45
N CYS A 223 2.47 -3.58 8.52
CA CYS A 223 2.91 -2.23 8.20
C CYS A 223 1.77 -1.37 7.63
N TYR A 224 0.92 -1.95 6.79
CA TYR A 224 -0.24 -1.25 6.25
C TYR A 224 -1.16 -0.79 7.38
N LEU A 225 -1.57 -1.70 8.27
CA LEU A 225 -2.44 -1.39 9.41
C LEU A 225 -1.81 -0.41 10.41
N GLU A 226 -0.48 -0.45 10.56
CA GLU A 226 0.25 0.48 11.43
C GLU A 226 0.21 1.92 10.89
N ALA A 227 0.35 2.10 9.58
CA ALA A 227 0.87 3.36 9.04
C ALA A 227 0.13 3.91 7.81
N ALA A 228 -0.69 3.13 7.11
CA ALA A 228 -1.49 3.62 5.99
C ALA A 228 -2.36 4.80 6.44
N THR A 229 -2.54 5.79 5.56
CA THR A 229 -3.29 7.05 5.78
C THR A 229 -2.72 8.00 6.84
N THR A 230 -1.64 7.63 7.54
CA THR A 230 -1.01 8.49 8.56
C THR A 230 0.24 9.20 8.04
N ALA A 231 0.61 10.31 8.70
CA ALA A 231 1.89 10.97 8.46
C ALA A 231 3.01 10.21 9.19
N ILE A 232 3.92 9.61 8.41
CA ILE A 232 5.09 8.88 8.90
C ILE A 232 6.28 9.84 8.98
N PRO A 233 6.81 10.16 10.17
CA PRO A 233 8.00 11.00 10.30
C PRO A 233 9.22 10.34 9.66
N VAL A 234 9.91 11.04 8.76
CA VAL A 234 11.12 10.53 8.09
C VAL A 234 12.36 11.07 8.78
N ASP A 235 12.42 12.37 9.02
CA ASP A 235 13.45 13.05 9.81
C ASP A 235 12.95 14.42 10.28
N GLY A 236 13.85 15.34 10.62
CA GLY A 236 13.54 16.57 11.35
C GLY A 236 12.38 17.39 10.77
N ASP A 237 12.31 17.53 9.44
CA ASP A 237 11.30 18.34 8.76
C ASP A 237 10.51 17.58 7.68
N ARG A 238 10.90 16.35 7.34
CA ARG A 238 10.26 15.55 6.28
C ARG A 238 9.38 14.45 6.85
N ALA A 239 8.27 14.19 6.18
CA ALA A 239 7.40 13.05 6.42
C ALA A 239 7.03 12.35 5.10
N SER A 240 6.38 11.21 5.20
CA SER A 240 5.81 10.45 4.10
C SER A 240 4.43 9.92 4.47
N VAL A 241 3.67 9.46 3.48
CA VAL A 241 2.45 8.66 3.68
C VAL A 241 2.58 7.38 2.84
N ILE A 242 2.13 6.24 3.35
CA ILE A 242 1.88 5.03 2.52
C ILE A 242 0.50 5.22 1.90
N ALA A 243 0.45 5.43 0.58
CA ALA A 243 -0.76 5.78 -0.14
C ALA A 243 -0.80 5.11 -1.52
N GLY A 244 -1.81 4.28 -1.76
CA GLY A 244 -1.95 3.50 -3.00
C GLY A 244 -1.29 2.13 -2.96
N CYS A 245 -1.04 1.59 -1.77
CA CYS A 245 -0.30 0.34 -1.60
C CYS A 245 -1.26 -0.67 -1.00
N ASP A 246 -1.69 -1.63 -1.82
CA ASP A 246 -2.48 -2.75 -1.33
C ASP A 246 -1.67 -3.50 -0.25
N PRO A 247 -2.28 -3.92 0.86
CA PRO A 247 -1.59 -4.73 1.87
C PRO A 247 -1.18 -6.09 1.29
N ASP A 248 -0.09 -6.67 1.78
CA ASP A 248 0.51 -7.92 1.26
C ASP A 248 0.98 -7.83 -0.21
N SER A 249 1.08 -6.62 -0.77
CA SER A 249 1.53 -6.46 -2.15
C SER A 249 3.05 -6.48 -2.26
N THR A 250 3.56 -7.35 -3.14
CA THR A 250 4.91 -7.27 -3.67
C THR A 250 4.91 -6.59 -5.03
N TRP A 251 5.69 -5.53 -5.15
CA TRP A 251 5.93 -4.78 -6.37
C TRP A 251 7.25 -5.19 -6.99
N TRP A 252 7.22 -5.78 -8.19
CA TRP A 252 8.42 -6.24 -8.88
C TRP A 252 9.03 -5.12 -9.72
N LEU A 253 10.14 -4.56 -9.22
CA LEU A 253 10.91 -3.51 -9.90
C LEU A 253 11.74 -4.06 -11.06
N ASN A 254 12.03 -5.37 -11.02
CA ASN A 254 12.74 -6.10 -12.06
C ASN A 254 11.91 -7.32 -12.50
N ASP A 255 11.20 -7.21 -13.63
CA ASP A 255 10.32 -8.29 -14.13
C ASP A 255 11.11 -9.56 -14.55
N SER A 256 12.44 -9.49 -14.71
CA SER A 256 13.24 -10.65 -15.13
C SER A 256 13.44 -11.70 -14.02
N VAL A 257 13.21 -11.34 -12.75
CA VAL A 257 13.32 -12.28 -11.63
C VAL A 257 12.02 -13.02 -11.33
N VAL A 258 10.96 -12.76 -12.09
CA VAL A 258 9.66 -13.40 -11.94
C VAL A 258 9.27 -14.14 -13.20
N THR A 259 8.90 -15.40 -13.07
CA THR A 259 8.40 -16.21 -14.19
C THR A 259 6.94 -16.57 -13.95
N PRO A 260 6.01 -16.14 -14.82
CA PRO A 260 4.62 -16.58 -14.79
C PRO A 260 4.49 -18.09 -15.03
N GLU A 261 3.72 -18.79 -14.18
CA GLU A 261 3.51 -20.23 -14.23
C GLU A 261 2.04 -20.59 -14.01
N GLY A 262 1.33 -20.95 -15.08
CA GLY A 262 -0.08 -21.30 -15.00
C GLY A 262 -0.99 -20.11 -14.74
N ILE A 263 -2.20 -20.17 -15.30
CA ILE A 263 -3.22 -19.13 -15.14
C ILE A 263 -4.49 -19.83 -14.68
N GLU A 264 -5.09 -19.28 -13.64
CA GLU A 264 -6.39 -19.66 -13.12
C GLU A 264 -7.34 -18.48 -13.29
N ARG A 265 -8.54 -18.71 -13.81
CA ARG A 265 -9.56 -17.68 -13.89
C ARG A 265 -10.41 -17.72 -12.64
N LEU A 266 -10.37 -16.66 -11.87
CA LEU A 266 -11.15 -16.50 -10.65
C LEU A 266 -12.43 -15.74 -10.96
N ARG A 267 -13.53 -16.23 -10.38
CA ARG A 267 -14.79 -15.51 -10.33
C ARG A 267 -15.10 -15.24 -8.87
N ILE A 268 -15.28 -13.97 -8.55
CA ILE A 268 -15.44 -13.48 -7.19
C ILE A 268 -16.89 -13.05 -7.07
N GLU A 269 -17.59 -13.62 -6.10
CA GLU A 269 -18.95 -13.22 -5.80
C GLU A 269 -18.91 -11.77 -5.32
N GLY A 270 -19.67 -10.89 -5.98
CA GLY A 270 -19.85 -9.52 -5.50
C GLY A 270 -20.74 -9.55 -4.26
N ASP A 271 -20.42 -8.69 -3.29
CA ASP A 271 -21.24 -8.47 -2.08
C ASP A 271 -22.67 -8.00 -2.43
#